data_AF-A0A8C3Y6I8-F1
#
_entry.id   AF-A0A8C3Y6I8-F1
#
_cell.length_a   1.000
_cell.length_b   1.000
_cell.length_c   1.000
_cell.angle_alpha   90.00
_cell.angle_beta   90.00
_cell.angle_gamma   90.00
#
_symmetry.space_group_name_H-M   'P 1'
#
loop_
_entity.id
_entity.type
_entity.pdbx_description
1 polymer ?
#
loop_
_entity_poly.entity_id
_entity_poly.type
_entity_poly.pdbx_seq_one_letter_code
_entity_poly.pdbx_strand_id
1 'polypeptide(L)'
;MERPVPGGLRGEKEEEEEERVLVSEHSWRPCPTARRRVQGCLEWVKRQLFRVGEDWYFLFILGVLMATISFTMDIIIASSPPHTSPSAHMWLYGEIGDIGVLKYLSWTMYPMALAAFSTGFSQSITPHSGGSGISELKTILMGVVLEDYLAIKNFGAKVVGLTCTLTCGSTLFLGKVGPYVHLSAMAAAYLGKMRTTVTREYEVGVKPVYTVLVVLLFNSWGSMGTPKPPRVAKPGELWQEWDHPSATIYGTLIFFLLMKFWMLILATTLPLPAGYFMPIFIYGAAIGRLVGEVVALLFPRGLYSEGPPRPIIPAGYALAGAAAFSGSVTHAVSTSLLVCEATGHMGHVLPTVLAVLVANAITQKNQPSFYDAPIIVKKLPYLPPIRSRHIA
;
A
#
# COMPACT_ATOMS: atom_id res chain seq x y z
N MET A 1 -1.91 -40.70 98.03
CA MET A 1 -2.46 -39.36 98.32
C MET A 1 -1.75 -38.40 97.37
N GLU A 2 -2.32 -37.62 96.47
CA GLU A 2 -3.67 -37.22 96.03
C GLU A 2 -3.54 -36.67 94.59
N ARG A 3 -4.65 -36.43 93.89
CA ARG A 3 -4.75 -35.87 92.51
C ARG A 3 -4.29 -34.39 92.43
N PRO A 4 -4.23 -33.80 91.22
CA PRO A 4 -5.39 -32.99 90.77
C PRO A 4 -5.74 -33.08 89.26
N VAL A 5 -6.94 -32.57 88.94
CA VAL A 5 -7.64 -32.38 87.64
C VAL A 5 -7.30 -30.99 87.06
N PRO A 6 -7.22 -30.77 85.72
CA PRO A 6 -8.31 -30.15 84.92
C PRO A 6 -8.38 -30.68 83.46
N GLY A 7 -9.50 -30.78 82.72
CA GLY A 7 -10.81 -30.14 82.84
C GLY A 7 -10.77 -28.67 82.40
N GLY A 8 -10.77 -28.36 81.10
CA GLY A 8 -10.97 -26.96 80.68
C GLY A 8 -10.55 -26.44 79.30
N LEU A 9 -10.21 -27.25 78.28
CA LEU A 9 -9.67 -26.68 77.01
C LEU A 9 -10.32 -27.17 75.71
N ARG A 10 -11.37 -28.01 75.78
CA ARG A 10 -12.00 -28.57 74.57
C ARG A 10 -13.42 -28.03 74.28
N GLY A 11 -14.16 -27.56 75.28
CA GLY A 11 -15.50 -27.00 75.10
C GLY A 11 -15.51 -25.57 74.53
N GLU A 12 -14.61 -24.70 74.99
CA GLU A 12 -14.58 -23.28 74.58
C GLU A 12 -14.21 -23.08 73.09
N LYS A 13 -13.48 -24.02 72.49
CA LYS A 13 -13.12 -23.95 71.05
C LYS A 13 -14.26 -24.38 70.13
N GLU A 14 -15.11 -25.30 70.57
CA GLU A 14 -16.24 -25.77 69.76
C GLU A 14 -17.37 -24.73 69.77
N GLU A 15 -17.60 -24.04 70.89
CA GLU A 15 -18.56 -22.92 70.97
C GLU A 15 -18.11 -21.68 70.17
N GLU A 16 -16.82 -21.32 70.18
CA GLU A 16 -16.29 -20.22 69.34
C GLU A 16 -16.30 -20.52 67.84
N GLU A 17 -16.21 -21.80 67.44
CA GLU A 17 -16.33 -22.21 66.03
C GLU A 17 -17.79 -22.22 65.57
N GLU A 18 -18.73 -22.70 66.38
CA GLU A 18 -20.17 -22.63 66.06
C GLU A 18 -20.66 -21.17 65.99
N GLU A 19 -20.21 -20.29 66.88
CA GLU A 19 -20.57 -18.87 66.86
C GLU A 19 -19.96 -18.14 65.64
N ARG A 20 -18.74 -18.49 65.23
CA ARG A 20 -18.14 -17.98 63.97
C ARG A 20 -18.84 -18.47 62.71
N VAL A 21 -19.34 -19.71 62.71
CA VAL A 21 -20.09 -20.28 61.59
C VAL A 21 -21.49 -19.63 61.48
N LEU A 22 -22.17 -19.41 62.61
CA LEU A 22 -23.47 -18.73 62.65
C LEU A 22 -23.39 -17.24 62.26
N VAL A 23 -22.30 -16.54 62.62
CA VAL A 23 -22.07 -15.15 62.20
C VAL A 23 -21.76 -15.04 60.70
N SER A 24 -21.21 -16.09 60.07
CA SER A 24 -20.92 -16.13 58.63
C SER A 24 -22.17 -16.31 57.77
N GLU A 25 -23.17 -17.07 58.23
CA GLU A 25 -24.43 -17.28 57.49
C GLU A 25 -25.34 -16.04 57.48
N HIS A 26 -25.17 -15.10 58.41
CA HIS A 26 -25.94 -13.86 58.45
C HIS A 26 -25.29 -12.68 57.71
N SER A 27 -24.52 -12.95 56.65
CA SER A 27 -24.10 -11.92 55.68
C SER A 27 -25.26 -11.60 54.71
N TRP A 28 -26.16 -10.72 55.16
CA TRP A 28 -27.22 -10.15 54.33
C TRP A 28 -26.59 -9.41 53.13
N ARG A 29 -26.77 -9.93 51.90
CA ARG A 29 -26.31 -9.28 50.66
C ARG A 29 -27.51 -8.78 49.86
N PRO A 30 -27.65 -7.47 49.59
CA PRO A 30 -28.82 -6.95 48.89
C PRO A 30 -28.85 -7.41 47.43
N CYS A 31 -30.03 -7.87 46.98
CA CYS A 31 -30.44 -8.03 45.57
C CYS A 31 -29.61 -9.00 44.67
N PRO A 32 -29.71 -10.32 44.88
CA PRO A 32 -28.99 -11.32 44.06
C PRO A 32 -29.42 -11.37 42.58
N THR A 33 -30.68 -11.05 42.28
CA THR A 33 -31.25 -11.05 40.92
C THR A 33 -30.77 -9.88 40.06
N ALA A 34 -30.64 -8.69 40.64
CA ALA A 34 -30.09 -7.52 39.96
C ALA A 34 -28.60 -7.73 39.65
N ARG A 35 -27.82 -8.29 40.59
CA ARG A 35 -26.41 -8.62 40.38
C ARG A 35 -26.21 -9.68 39.28
N ARG A 36 -27.03 -10.74 39.24
CA ARG A 36 -26.97 -11.73 38.15
C ARG A 36 -27.34 -11.14 36.80
N ARG A 37 -28.32 -10.24 36.72
CA ARG A 37 -28.67 -9.52 35.48
C ARG A 37 -27.56 -8.58 35.03
N VAL A 38 -26.96 -7.83 35.96
CA VAL A 38 -25.82 -6.94 35.66
C VAL A 38 -24.58 -7.74 35.28
N GLN A 39 -24.27 -8.84 35.96
CA GLN A 39 -23.17 -9.73 35.60
C GLN A 39 -23.42 -10.42 34.26
N GLY A 40 -24.65 -10.86 33.98
CA GLY A 40 -25.02 -11.43 32.68
C GLY A 40 -24.97 -10.40 31.55
N CYS A 41 -25.40 -9.16 31.81
CA CYS A 41 -25.29 -8.05 30.87
C CYS A 41 -23.82 -7.66 30.67
N LEU A 42 -23.01 -7.62 31.73
CA LEU A 42 -21.58 -7.32 31.66
C LEU A 42 -20.81 -8.43 30.93
N GLU A 43 -21.15 -9.70 31.16
CA GLU A 43 -20.64 -10.86 30.43
C GLU A 43 -21.03 -10.81 28.95
N TRP A 44 -22.27 -10.41 28.65
CA TRP A 44 -22.77 -10.26 27.29
C TRP A 44 -22.09 -9.08 26.57
N VAL A 45 -21.99 -7.92 27.23
CA VAL A 45 -21.24 -6.74 26.73
C VAL A 45 -19.77 -7.08 26.58
N LYS A 46 -19.15 -7.78 27.53
CA LYS A 46 -17.78 -8.26 27.45
C LYS A 46 -17.62 -9.19 26.25
N ARG A 47 -18.47 -10.20 26.06
CA ARG A 47 -18.41 -11.08 24.88
C ARG A 47 -18.62 -10.34 23.56
N GLN A 48 -19.53 -9.38 23.50
CA GLN A 48 -19.73 -8.56 22.31
C GLN A 48 -18.54 -7.61 22.06
N LEU A 49 -17.99 -6.99 23.10
CA LEU A 49 -16.83 -6.10 23.02
C LEU A 49 -15.55 -6.87 22.66
N PHE A 50 -15.35 -8.07 23.19
CA PHE A 50 -14.23 -8.94 22.82
C PHE A 50 -14.41 -9.45 21.39
N ARG A 51 -15.60 -9.91 20.99
CA ARG A 51 -15.85 -10.39 19.63
C ARG A 51 -15.72 -9.29 18.57
N VAL A 52 -16.24 -8.08 18.84
CA VAL A 52 -16.09 -6.94 17.93
C VAL A 52 -14.67 -6.37 18.01
N GLY A 53 -14.11 -6.25 19.22
CA GLY A 53 -12.79 -5.65 19.46
C GLY A 53 -11.63 -6.46 18.89
N GLU A 54 -11.69 -7.80 18.95
CA GLU A 54 -10.64 -8.69 18.44
C GLU A 54 -10.32 -8.39 16.97
N ASP A 55 -11.33 -8.28 16.11
CA ASP A 55 -11.13 -7.97 14.68
C ASP A 55 -10.45 -6.61 14.45
N TRP A 56 -10.82 -5.59 15.24
CA TRP A 56 -10.18 -4.26 15.16
C TRP A 56 -8.73 -4.28 15.63
N TYR A 57 -8.40 -5.08 16.65
CA TYR A 57 -7.01 -5.24 17.09
C TYR A 57 -6.15 -5.91 16.01
N PHE A 58 -6.66 -6.93 15.32
CA PHE A 58 -5.94 -7.56 14.21
C PHE A 58 -5.71 -6.59 13.05
N LEU A 59 -6.72 -5.80 12.67
CA LEU A 59 -6.61 -4.78 11.63
C LEU A 59 -5.63 -3.67 12.02
N PHE A 60 -5.63 -3.25 13.29
CA PHE A 60 -4.67 -2.27 13.80
C PHE A 60 -3.23 -2.78 13.75
N ILE A 61 -2.98 -4.01 14.23
CA ILE A 61 -1.65 -4.64 14.18
C ILE A 61 -1.18 -4.77 12.73
N LEU A 62 -2.06 -5.21 11.81
CA LEU A 62 -1.74 -5.28 10.39
C LEU A 62 -1.38 -3.90 9.81
N GLY A 63 -2.15 -2.87 10.14
CA GLY A 63 -1.91 -1.49 9.71
C GLY A 63 -0.56 -0.96 10.20
N VAL A 64 -0.25 -1.15 11.48
CA VAL A 64 1.05 -0.76 12.08
C VAL A 64 2.21 -1.52 11.44
N LEU A 65 2.08 -2.84 11.26
CA LEU A 65 3.11 -3.67 10.63
C LEU A 65 3.39 -3.22 9.18
N MET A 66 2.34 -2.94 8.41
CA MET A 66 2.52 -2.44 7.05
C MET A 66 3.19 -1.06 7.08
N ALA A 67 2.69 -0.13 7.88
CA ALA A 67 3.26 1.21 7.98
C ALA A 67 4.75 1.20 8.35
N THR A 68 5.18 0.37 9.30
CA THR A 68 6.59 0.24 9.67
C THR A 68 7.42 -0.32 8.52
N ILE A 69 6.92 -1.33 7.79
CA ILE A 69 7.61 -1.87 6.60
C ILE A 69 7.75 -0.81 5.51
N SER A 70 6.70 -0.06 5.18
CA SER A 70 6.82 1.02 4.19
C SER A 70 7.82 2.07 4.66
N PHE A 71 7.77 2.49 5.93
CA PHE A 71 8.68 3.49 6.46
C PHE A 71 10.13 3.02 6.43
N THR A 72 10.40 1.76 6.80
CA THR A 72 11.73 1.17 6.72
C THR A 72 12.21 1.04 5.27
N MET A 73 11.36 0.59 4.33
CA MET A 73 11.69 0.58 2.91
C MET A 73 12.03 1.98 2.39
N ASP A 74 11.20 2.97 2.72
CA ASP A 74 11.39 4.36 2.30
C ASP A 74 12.66 4.95 2.92
N ILE A 75 13.00 4.63 4.19
CA ILE A 75 14.29 4.97 4.79
C ILE A 75 15.43 4.31 4.03
N ILE A 76 15.36 3.02 3.68
CA ILE A 76 16.43 2.33 2.95
C ILE A 76 16.61 2.94 1.56
N ILE A 77 15.52 3.26 0.85
CA ILE A 77 15.58 3.94 -0.44
C ILE A 77 16.15 5.35 -0.28
N ALA A 78 15.77 6.04 0.79
CA ALA A 78 16.24 7.38 1.08
C ALA A 78 17.64 7.40 1.71
N SER A 79 18.19 6.27 2.16
CA SER A 79 19.28 6.21 3.17
C SER A 79 20.60 6.78 2.70
N SER A 80 20.66 8.11 2.78
CA SER A 80 21.31 8.82 3.87
C SER A 80 20.26 9.63 4.69
N PRO A 81 20.52 9.97 5.97
CA PRO A 81 19.55 10.67 6.83
C PRO A 81 19.07 12.00 6.22
N PRO A 82 17.87 12.50 6.59
CA PRO A 82 17.22 13.68 5.98
C PRO A 82 18.04 14.98 6.04
N HIS A 83 19.15 14.99 6.78
CA HIS A 83 20.05 16.13 6.92
C HIS A 83 21.38 16.04 6.15
N THR A 84 21.71 14.91 5.50
CA THR A 84 23.03 14.76 4.87
C THR A 84 22.98 13.90 3.59
N SER A 85 23.47 14.46 2.48
CA SER A 85 23.77 13.83 1.18
C SER A 85 22.60 13.45 0.25
N PRO A 86 22.75 13.63 -1.09
CA PRO A 86 21.90 12.95 -2.08
C PRO A 86 22.11 11.42 -2.02
N SER A 87 21.15 10.63 -2.54
CA SER A 87 21.20 9.15 -2.54
C SER A 87 22.61 8.64 -2.87
N ALA A 88 23.08 7.57 -2.20
CA ALA A 88 24.46 7.09 -2.33
C ALA A 88 24.94 6.95 -3.79
N HIS A 89 24.04 6.57 -4.71
CA HIS A 89 24.29 6.54 -6.15
C HIS A 89 24.59 7.92 -6.76
N MET A 90 23.80 8.93 -6.41
CA MET A 90 23.98 10.31 -6.88
C MET A 90 25.21 10.97 -6.26
N TRP A 91 25.51 10.66 -4.99
CA TRP A 91 26.77 11.06 -4.36
C TRP A 91 27.96 10.46 -5.10
N LEU A 92 27.94 9.15 -5.37
CA LEU A 92 28.99 8.47 -6.13
C LEU A 92 29.15 9.05 -7.54
N TYR A 93 28.05 9.37 -8.22
CA TYR A 93 28.06 9.99 -9.55
C TYR A 93 28.70 11.39 -9.53
N GLY A 94 28.48 12.17 -8.46
CA GLY A 94 29.09 13.48 -8.26
C GLY A 94 30.59 13.42 -7.97
N GLU A 95 31.03 12.43 -7.18
CA GLU A 95 32.42 12.33 -6.70
C GLU A 95 33.37 11.67 -7.71
N ILE A 96 32.85 10.89 -8.65
CA ILE A 96 33.64 10.06 -9.61
C ILE A 96 34.53 10.87 -10.57
N GLY A 97 34.42 12.21 -10.56
CA GLY A 97 35.18 13.11 -11.43
C GLY A 97 34.66 13.14 -12.87
N ASP A 98 35.24 13.97 -13.74
CA ASP A 98 34.69 14.30 -15.07
C ASP A 98 34.99 13.29 -16.19
N ILE A 99 35.48 12.09 -15.84
CA ILE A 99 35.74 11.04 -16.82
C ILE A 99 34.41 10.43 -17.27
N GLY A 100 33.99 10.74 -18.51
CA GLY A 100 32.69 10.34 -19.04
C GLY A 100 32.40 8.83 -18.99
N VAL A 101 33.41 7.99 -19.24
CA VAL A 101 33.28 6.52 -19.16
C VAL A 101 32.96 6.06 -17.73
N LEU A 102 33.59 6.66 -16.72
CA LEU A 102 33.39 6.28 -15.33
C LEU A 102 32.01 6.73 -14.81
N LYS A 103 31.55 7.92 -15.22
CA LYS A 103 30.16 8.38 -14.99
C LYS A 103 29.13 7.47 -15.67
N TYR A 104 29.39 7.02 -16.90
CA TYR A 104 28.50 6.09 -17.59
C TYR A 104 28.45 4.74 -16.87
N LEU A 105 29.61 4.16 -16.53
CA LEU A 105 29.69 2.88 -15.82
C LEU A 105 29.01 2.95 -14.45
N SER A 106 29.19 4.02 -13.69
CA SER A 106 28.52 4.16 -12.39
C SER A 106 26.99 4.21 -12.55
N TRP A 107 26.50 4.98 -13.54
CA TRP A 107 25.07 5.10 -13.86
C TRP A 107 24.44 3.77 -14.32
N THR A 108 25.15 2.95 -15.08
CA THR A 108 24.62 1.69 -15.61
C THR A 108 24.79 0.50 -14.67
N MET A 109 25.94 0.39 -14.00
CA MET A 109 26.26 -0.80 -13.20
C MET A 109 25.43 -0.88 -11.92
N TYR A 110 25.12 0.26 -11.31
CA TYR A 110 24.38 0.29 -10.05
C TYR A 110 22.94 -0.26 -10.17
N PRO A 111 22.08 0.24 -11.10
CA PRO A 111 20.75 -0.32 -11.29
C PRO A 111 20.79 -1.77 -11.81
N MET A 112 21.76 -2.11 -12.65
CA MET A 112 21.90 -3.46 -13.21
C MET A 112 22.21 -4.48 -12.11
N ALA A 113 23.17 -4.19 -11.23
CA ALA A 113 23.54 -5.05 -10.12
C ALA A 113 22.37 -5.24 -9.13
N LEU A 114 21.66 -4.17 -8.80
CA LEU A 114 20.50 -4.22 -7.90
C LEU A 114 19.31 -4.98 -8.51
N ALA A 115 19.03 -4.79 -9.80
CA ALA A 115 17.98 -5.53 -10.50
C ALA A 115 18.33 -7.03 -10.62
N ALA A 116 19.59 -7.36 -10.92
CA ALA A 116 20.08 -8.74 -10.96
C ALA A 116 19.97 -9.40 -9.58
N PHE A 117 20.38 -8.70 -8.52
CA PHE A 117 20.26 -9.18 -7.14
C PHE A 117 18.78 -9.39 -6.75
N SER A 118 17.91 -8.42 -7.05
CA SER A 118 16.46 -8.52 -6.78
C SER A 118 15.84 -9.75 -7.45
N THR A 119 16.15 -9.97 -8.73
CA THR A 119 15.67 -11.12 -9.49
C THR A 119 16.23 -12.42 -8.92
N GLY A 120 17.55 -12.50 -8.73
CA GLY A 120 18.23 -13.70 -8.25
C GLY A 120 17.77 -14.12 -6.84
N PHE A 121 17.60 -13.15 -5.94
CA PHE A 121 17.10 -13.42 -4.59
C PHE A 121 15.63 -13.83 -4.55
N SER A 122 14.78 -13.18 -5.36
CA SER A 122 13.35 -13.51 -5.42
C SER A 122 13.14 -14.92 -6.00
N GLN A 123 13.85 -15.24 -7.07
CA GLN A 123 13.74 -16.53 -7.75
C GLN A 123 14.37 -17.70 -6.98
N SER A 124 15.41 -17.45 -6.17
CA SER A 124 16.04 -18.51 -5.36
C SER A 124 15.14 -19.00 -4.22
N ILE A 125 14.23 -18.14 -3.72
CA ILE A 125 13.30 -18.51 -2.65
C ILE A 125 12.02 -19.12 -3.23
N THR A 126 11.38 -18.45 -4.19
CA THR A 126 10.23 -19.02 -4.92
C THR A 126 10.07 -18.38 -6.29
N PRO A 127 9.87 -19.19 -7.36
CA PRO A 127 9.64 -18.65 -8.70
C PRO A 127 8.39 -17.78 -8.79
N HIS A 128 7.44 -17.94 -7.85
CA HIS A 128 6.19 -17.17 -7.77
C HIS A 128 6.34 -15.81 -7.04
N SER A 129 7.54 -15.45 -6.58
CA SER A 129 7.79 -14.17 -5.89
C SER A 129 7.74 -12.96 -6.85
N GLY A 130 8.15 -13.19 -8.11
CA GLY A 130 8.28 -12.15 -9.13
C GLY A 130 6.96 -11.49 -9.52
N GLY A 131 7.05 -10.22 -9.94
CA GLY A 131 5.94 -9.42 -10.44
C GLY A 131 5.06 -8.77 -9.35
N SER A 132 3.99 -8.12 -9.82
CA SER A 132 3.13 -7.28 -8.99
C SER A 132 2.29 -8.03 -7.95
N GLY A 133 1.80 -9.24 -8.23
CA GLY A 133 0.91 -9.99 -7.32
C GLY A 133 -0.57 -9.56 -7.30
N ILE A 134 -0.97 -8.50 -8.03
CA ILE A 134 -2.38 -8.06 -8.08
C ILE A 134 -3.25 -9.06 -8.87
N SER A 135 -2.74 -9.61 -9.98
CA SER A 135 -3.44 -10.61 -10.78
C SER A 135 -3.77 -11.88 -9.98
N GLU A 136 -2.83 -12.32 -9.15
CA GLU A 136 -2.96 -13.48 -8.30
C GLU A 136 -3.89 -13.20 -7.13
N LEU A 137 -3.77 -12.03 -6.49
CA LEU A 137 -4.71 -11.61 -5.47
C LEU A 137 -6.14 -11.54 -6.02
N LYS A 138 -6.34 -10.98 -7.21
CA LYS A 138 -7.64 -10.96 -7.88
C LYS A 138 -8.21 -12.36 -8.09
N THR A 139 -7.37 -13.34 -8.40
CA THR A 139 -7.75 -14.76 -8.53
C THR A 139 -8.15 -15.38 -7.19
N ILE A 140 -7.39 -15.10 -6.12
CA ILE A 140 -7.70 -15.53 -4.75
C ILE A 140 -9.03 -14.96 -4.27
N LEU A 141 -9.31 -13.68 -4.56
CA LEU A 141 -10.57 -13.02 -4.20
C LEU A 141 -11.79 -13.62 -4.91
N MET A 142 -11.60 -14.27 -6.05
CA MET A 142 -12.68 -14.99 -6.75
C MET A 142 -12.93 -16.40 -6.18
N GLY A 143 -12.17 -16.82 -5.16
CA GLY A 143 -12.36 -18.08 -4.45
C GLY A 143 -11.33 -19.17 -4.76
N VAL A 144 -10.37 -18.93 -5.67
CA VAL A 144 -9.32 -19.91 -5.97
C VAL A 144 -8.09 -19.68 -5.10
N VAL A 145 -7.90 -20.53 -4.09
CA VAL A 145 -6.80 -20.39 -3.13
C VAL A 145 -5.47 -20.81 -3.76
N LEU A 146 -4.51 -19.88 -3.81
CA LEU A 146 -3.13 -20.09 -4.24
C LEU A 146 -2.22 -20.08 -3.00
N GLU A 147 -2.03 -21.23 -2.36
CA GLU A 147 -1.33 -21.31 -1.06
C GLU A 147 0.14 -20.86 -1.13
N ASP A 148 0.85 -21.19 -2.20
CA ASP A 148 2.24 -20.79 -2.42
C ASP A 148 2.42 -19.27 -2.55
N TYR A 149 1.37 -18.57 -3.02
CA TYR A 149 1.37 -17.12 -3.14
C TYR A 149 1.11 -16.42 -1.80
N LEU A 150 0.39 -17.05 -0.87
CA LEU A 150 0.15 -16.53 0.47
C LEU A 150 1.18 -17.04 1.50
N ALA A 151 2.17 -17.81 1.07
CA ALA A 151 3.18 -18.38 1.95
C ALA A 151 4.10 -17.29 2.54
N ILE A 152 4.29 -17.30 3.87
CA ILE A 152 5.16 -16.35 4.58
C ILE A 152 6.64 -16.46 4.13
N LYS A 153 7.05 -17.61 3.60
CA LYS A 153 8.40 -17.81 3.02
C LYS A 153 8.70 -16.82 1.91
N ASN A 154 7.68 -16.42 1.14
CA ASN A 154 7.78 -15.46 0.04
C ASN A 154 7.85 -14.00 0.54
N PHE A 155 7.37 -13.72 1.75
CA PHE A 155 7.26 -12.38 2.29
C PHE A 155 8.62 -11.66 2.36
N GLY A 156 9.62 -12.31 2.96
CA GLY A 156 10.98 -11.76 3.07
C GLY A 156 11.65 -11.57 1.72
N ALA A 157 11.52 -12.56 0.82
CA ALA A 157 12.03 -12.50 -0.55
C ALA A 157 11.53 -11.25 -1.29
N LYS A 158 10.21 -11.05 -1.24
CA LYS A 158 9.53 -9.98 -1.95
C LYS A 158 9.79 -8.61 -1.34
N VAL A 159 9.94 -8.49 -0.01
CA VAL A 159 10.34 -7.25 0.68
C VAL A 159 11.74 -6.80 0.23
N VAL A 160 12.72 -7.70 0.27
CA VAL A 160 14.10 -7.38 -0.11
C VAL A 160 14.19 -7.06 -1.60
N GLY A 161 13.62 -7.92 -2.45
CA GLY A 161 13.62 -7.69 -3.90
C GLY A 161 12.92 -6.39 -4.29
N LEU A 162 11.77 -6.08 -3.68
CA LEU A 162 11.07 -4.81 -3.93
C LEU A 162 11.92 -3.61 -3.52
N THR A 163 12.59 -3.68 -2.36
CA THR A 163 13.46 -2.61 -1.88
C THR A 163 14.58 -2.35 -2.90
N CYS A 164 15.27 -3.39 -3.37
CA CYS A 164 16.30 -3.27 -4.40
C CYS A 164 15.77 -2.69 -5.73
N THR A 165 14.58 -3.10 -6.16
CA THR A 165 13.92 -2.56 -7.35
C THR A 165 13.65 -1.07 -7.21
N LEU A 166 13.18 -0.61 -6.04
CA LEU A 166 12.89 0.80 -5.78
C LEU A 166 14.16 1.63 -5.65
N THR A 167 15.24 1.06 -5.12
CA THR A 167 16.57 1.70 -5.07
C THR A 167 17.15 1.95 -6.45
N CYS A 168 16.79 1.16 -7.47
CA CYS A 168 17.15 1.48 -8.87
C CYS A 168 16.52 2.80 -9.35
N GLY A 169 15.41 3.21 -8.75
CA GLY A 169 14.77 4.51 -8.97
C GLY A 169 14.22 4.72 -10.38
N SER A 170 14.40 5.94 -10.90
CA SER A 170 13.85 6.39 -12.19
C SER A 170 14.48 5.75 -13.43
N THR A 171 15.61 5.06 -13.27
CA THR A 171 16.30 4.32 -14.34
C THR A 171 15.45 3.14 -14.81
N LEU A 172 15.02 2.30 -13.86
CA LEU A 172 14.15 1.15 -14.09
C LEU A 172 12.68 1.57 -14.22
N PHE A 173 12.30 2.69 -13.59
CA PHE A 173 10.98 3.31 -13.72
C PHE A 173 9.84 2.35 -13.33
N LEU A 174 9.91 1.83 -12.10
CA LEU A 174 8.92 0.94 -11.47
C LEU A 174 8.48 1.48 -10.10
N GLY A 175 7.35 1.01 -9.58
CA GLY A 175 6.75 1.48 -8.32
C GLY A 175 6.52 0.36 -7.29
N LYS A 176 5.97 0.72 -6.12
CA LYS A 176 5.79 -0.21 -4.98
C LYS A 176 4.39 -0.81 -4.80
N VAL A 177 3.36 -0.15 -5.32
CA VAL A 177 1.94 -0.40 -4.99
C VAL A 177 1.54 -1.87 -5.11
N GLY A 178 1.83 -2.50 -6.25
CA GLY A 178 1.42 -3.88 -6.51
C GLY A 178 2.00 -4.90 -5.52
N PRO A 179 3.33 -5.06 -5.49
CA PRO A 179 4.00 -5.95 -4.55
C PRO A 179 3.64 -5.67 -3.10
N TYR A 180 3.45 -4.40 -2.75
CA TYR A 180 3.07 -4.01 -1.39
C TYR A 180 1.66 -4.46 -1.00
N VAL A 181 0.69 -4.39 -1.93
CA VAL A 181 -0.65 -4.97 -1.72
C VAL A 181 -0.58 -6.50 -1.60
N HIS A 182 0.35 -7.16 -2.30
CA HIS A 182 0.57 -8.59 -2.13
C HIS A 182 1.16 -8.94 -0.76
N LEU A 183 2.13 -8.16 -0.28
CA LEU A 183 2.71 -8.31 1.05
C LEU A 183 1.67 -8.13 2.15
N SER A 184 0.74 -7.18 1.98
CA SER A 184 -0.34 -6.97 2.94
C SER A 184 -1.31 -8.14 3.01
N ALA A 185 -1.64 -8.74 1.85
CA ALA A 185 -2.46 -9.95 1.80
C ALA A 185 -1.77 -11.15 2.48
N MET A 186 -0.46 -11.33 2.27
CA MET A 186 0.33 -12.37 2.96
C MET A 186 0.32 -12.19 4.48
N ALA A 187 0.59 -10.97 4.96
CA ALA A 187 0.60 -10.68 6.40
C ALA A 187 -0.78 -10.86 7.02
N ALA A 188 -1.84 -10.45 6.32
CA ALA A 188 -3.22 -10.67 6.78
C ALA A 188 -3.56 -12.17 6.85
N ALA A 189 -3.18 -12.96 5.84
CA ALA A 189 -3.37 -14.41 5.86
C ALA A 189 -2.59 -15.07 7.02
N TYR A 190 -1.37 -14.59 7.28
CA TYR A 190 -0.56 -15.07 8.40
C TYR A 190 -1.19 -14.72 9.76
N LEU A 191 -1.61 -13.47 9.98
CA LEU A 191 -2.32 -13.05 11.20
C LEU A 191 -3.64 -13.81 11.38
N GLY A 192 -4.36 -14.08 10.28
CA GLY A 192 -5.56 -14.91 10.29
C GLY A 192 -5.29 -16.34 10.78
N LYS A 193 -4.21 -16.97 10.31
CA LYS A 193 -3.78 -18.30 10.78
C LYS A 193 -3.35 -18.28 12.25
N MET A 194 -2.66 -17.24 12.69
CA MET A 194 -2.31 -17.06 14.11
C MET A 194 -3.57 -16.96 14.97
N ARG A 195 -4.56 -16.16 14.56
CA ARG A 195 -5.84 -16.03 15.25
C ARG A 195 -6.54 -17.37 15.38
N THR A 196 -6.72 -18.11 14.27
CA THR A 196 -7.41 -19.42 14.34
C THR A 196 -6.70 -20.42 15.25
N THR A 197 -5.36 -20.34 15.34
CA THR A 197 -4.56 -21.20 16.23
C THR A 197 -4.79 -20.84 17.70
N VAL A 198 -4.94 -19.55 18.02
CA VAL A 198 -5.15 -19.04 19.38
C VAL A 198 -6.60 -19.20 19.84
N THR A 199 -7.57 -18.84 18.99
CA THR A 199 -9.00 -18.77 19.36
C THR A 199 -9.76 -20.09 19.14
N ARG A 200 -9.19 -21.07 18.41
CA ARG A 200 -9.78 -22.39 18.08
C ARG A 200 -11.17 -22.37 17.40
N GLU A 201 -11.71 -21.20 17.06
CA GLU A 201 -12.92 -21.06 16.26
C GLU A 201 -12.56 -20.96 14.77
N TYR A 202 -13.18 -21.80 13.95
CA TYR A 202 -13.04 -21.77 12.50
C TYR A 202 -13.87 -20.62 11.93
N GLU A 203 -13.24 -19.60 11.36
CA GLU A 203 -13.95 -18.65 10.52
C GLU A 203 -14.18 -19.21 9.12
N VAL A 204 -15.45 -19.21 8.69
CA VAL A 204 -15.83 -19.44 7.31
C VAL A 204 -15.61 -18.15 6.53
N GLY A 205 -14.56 -18.13 5.72
CA GLY A 205 -14.32 -17.09 4.71
C GLY A 205 -13.73 -15.81 5.28
N VAL A 206 -12.42 -15.64 5.09
CA VAL A 206 -11.73 -14.36 5.20
C VAL A 206 -12.56 -13.32 4.46
N LYS A 207 -13.19 -12.34 5.15
CA LYS A 207 -13.84 -11.21 4.48
C LYS A 207 -12.74 -10.32 3.91
N PRO A 208 -12.32 -10.51 2.66
CA PRO A 208 -11.05 -9.95 2.19
C PRO A 208 -11.17 -8.45 1.88
N VAL A 209 -12.40 -7.93 1.85
CA VAL A 209 -12.75 -6.55 1.54
C VAL A 209 -12.31 -5.58 2.63
N TYR A 210 -12.45 -5.93 3.91
CA TYR A 210 -12.09 -5.04 5.03
C TYR A 210 -10.58 -4.89 5.19
N THR A 211 -9.82 -5.97 4.98
CA THR A 211 -8.36 -5.99 5.06
C THR A 211 -7.73 -5.13 3.96
N VAL A 212 -8.23 -5.22 2.72
CA VAL A 212 -7.73 -4.42 1.59
C VAL A 212 -8.09 -2.93 1.79
N LEU A 213 -9.31 -2.63 2.29
CA LEU A 213 -9.73 -1.26 2.55
C LEU A 213 -8.89 -0.58 3.64
N VAL A 214 -8.59 -1.27 4.74
CA VAL A 214 -7.75 -0.74 5.83
C VAL A 214 -6.31 -0.52 5.36
N VAL A 215 -5.75 -1.42 4.56
CA VAL A 215 -4.39 -1.25 4.01
C VAL A 215 -4.33 -0.09 3.01
N LEU A 216 -5.36 0.14 2.21
CA LEU A 216 -5.43 1.29 1.29
C LEU A 216 -5.56 2.62 2.05
N LEU A 217 -6.37 2.66 3.12
CA LEU A 217 -6.53 3.84 3.98
C LEU A 217 -5.24 4.18 4.75
N PHE A 218 -4.51 3.18 5.25
CA PHE A 218 -3.23 3.41 5.94
C PHE A 218 -2.08 3.78 4.99
N ASN A 219 -2.06 3.26 3.75
CA ASN A 219 -1.07 3.68 2.74
C ASN A 219 -1.27 5.14 2.31
N SER A 220 -2.51 5.63 2.32
CA SER A 220 -2.78 7.06 2.09
C SER A 220 -2.15 7.93 3.18
N TRP A 221 -2.19 7.48 4.45
CA TRP A 221 -1.54 8.17 5.57
C TRP A 221 -0.01 8.07 5.56
N GLY A 222 0.55 6.91 5.16
CA GLY A 222 2.00 6.72 5.01
C GLY A 222 2.64 7.53 3.89
N SER A 223 1.86 7.89 2.85
CA SER A 223 2.31 8.81 1.80
C SER A 223 2.17 10.29 2.19
N MET A 224 1.52 10.59 3.32
CA MET A 224 1.25 11.95 3.81
C MET A 224 2.36 12.51 4.73
N GLY A 225 3.41 11.73 4.97
CA GLY A 225 4.51 12.06 5.89
C GLY A 225 5.91 11.82 5.35
N THR A 226 6.12 11.72 4.03
CA THR A 226 7.50 11.68 3.52
C THR A 226 8.14 13.06 3.78
N PRO A 227 9.23 13.15 4.58
CA PRO A 227 10.01 14.37 4.60
C PRO A 227 10.45 14.67 3.17
N LYS A 228 10.36 15.96 2.80
CA LYS A 228 10.80 16.49 1.51
C LYS A 228 12.15 15.84 1.14
N PRO A 229 12.34 15.41 -0.12
CA PRO A 229 13.58 14.77 -0.52
C PRO A 229 14.77 15.66 -0.17
N PRO A 230 15.86 15.11 0.39
CA PRO A 230 17.04 15.90 0.70
C PRO A 230 17.74 16.32 -0.60
N ARG A 231 17.90 17.64 -0.78
CA ARG A 231 18.72 18.34 -1.79
C ARG A 231 18.68 17.79 -3.23
N VAL A 232 17.50 17.75 -3.85
CA VAL A 232 17.35 17.70 -5.32
C VAL A 232 16.49 18.89 -5.73
N ALA A 233 17.14 19.96 -6.21
CA ALA A 233 16.57 21.26 -6.58
C ALA A 233 15.74 21.93 -5.46
N LYS A 234 15.67 23.27 -5.41
CA LYS A 234 14.66 23.90 -4.56
C LYS A 234 13.27 23.45 -5.07
N PRO A 235 12.24 23.31 -4.23
CA PRO A 235 10.90 22.88 -4.67
C PRO A 235 10.27 23.70 -5.83
N GLY A 236 10.82 24.88 -6.17
CA GLY A 236 10.44 25.69 -7.32
C GLY A 236 11.31 25.54 -8.59
N GLU A 237 12.32 24.66 -8.58
CA GLU A 237 13.34 24.53 -9.64
C GLU A 237 13.27 23.17 -10.37
N LEU A 238 12.47 22.19 -9.92
CA LEU A 238 12.39 20.84 -10.54
C LEU A 238 11.96 20.84 -12.02
N TRP A 239 11.25 21.86 -12.46
CA TRP A 239 10.85 21.98 -13.87
C TRP A 239 12.02 22.40 -14.77
N GLN A 240 13.13 22.93 -14.21
CA GLN A 240 14.31 23.33 -14.96
C GLN A 240 15.01 22.13 -15.62
N GLU A 241 14.86 20.93 -15.06
CA GLU A 241 15.35 19.68 -15.68
C GLU A 241 14.67 19.37 -17.04
N TRP A 242 13.52 20.01 -17.31
CA TRP A 242 12.78 19.87 -18.56
C TRP A 242 13.11 20.97 -19.57
N ASP A 243 13.90 21.97 -19.17
CA ASP A 243 14.33 23.07 -20.01
C ASP A 243 15.70 22.75 -20.61
N HIS A 244 15.80 22.74 -21.94
CA HIS A 244 17.04 22.46 -22.64
C HIS A 244 17.33 23.60 -23.64
N PRO A 245 18.57 24.13 -23.71
CA PRO A 245 18.87 25.31 -24.53
C PRO A 245 18.54 25.11 -26.02
N SER A 246 18.64 23.88 -26.52
CA SER A 246 18.34 23.54 -27.92
C SER A 246 16.93 23.02 -28.18
N ALA A 247 16.11 22.76 -27.14
CA ALA A 247 14.80 22.13 -27.30
C ALA A 247 13.76 22.74 -26.36
N THR A 248 12.62 23.16 -26.92
CA THR A 248 11.50 23.66 -26.12
C THR A 248 10.98 22.59 -25.16
N ILE A 249 10.31 23.02 -24.08
CA ILE A 249 9.65 22.15 -23.09
C ILE A 249 8.69 21.15 -23.76
N TYR A 250 8.04 21.51 -24.87
CA TYR A 250 7.20 20.59 -25.66
C TYR A 250 8.01 19.44 -26.25
N GLY A 251 9.20 19.75 -26.79
CA GLY A 251 10.10 18.77 -27.38
C GLY A 251 10.65 17.80 -26.34
N THR A 252 11.04 18.30 -25.16
CA THR A 252 11.54 17.44 -24.06
C THR A 252 10.42 16.55 -23.49
N LEU A 253 9.19 17.07 -23.35
CA LEU A 253 8.02 16.28 -22.93
C LEU A 253 7.64 15.20 -23.95
N ILE A 254 7.60 15.52 -25.25
CA ILE A 254 7.32 14.54 -26.30
C ILE A 254 8.41 13.46 -26.33
N PHE A 255 9.68 13.86 -26.23
CA PHE A 255 10.79 12.92 -26.15
C PHE A 255 10.66 11.98 -24.95
N PHE A 256 10.33 12.51 -23.77
CA PHE A 256 10.05 11.71 -22.58
C PHE A 256 8.90 10.71 -22.81
N LEU A 257 7.78 11.15 -23.40
CA LEU A 257 6.63 10.29 -23.67
C LEU A 257 6.95 9.16 -24.66
N LEU A 258 7.74 9.45 -25.70
CA LEU A 258 8.15 8.43 -26.67
C LEU A 258 9.12 7.44 -26.04
N MET A 259 10.15 7.95 -25.34
CA MET A 259 11.18 7.09 -24.75
C MET A 259 10.64 6.24 -23.59
N LYS A 260 9.86 6.83 -22.68
CA LYS A 260 9.32 6.09 -21.54
C LYS A 260 8.25 5.08 -21.96
N PHE A 261 7.59 5.23 -23.09
CA PHE A 261 6.60 4.26 -23.55
C PHE A 261 7.22 2.87 -23.78
N TRP A 262 8.24 2.77 -24.64
CA TRP A 262 8.87 1.48 -24.93
C TRP A 262 9.68 0.96 -23.75
N MET A 263 10.35 1.84 -23.00
CA MET A 263 11.10 1.46 -21.79
C MET A 263 10.16 0.89 -20.71
N LEU A 264 8.96 1.45 -20.54
CA LEU A 264 7.99 0.95 -19.57
C LEU A 264 7.52 -0.46 -19.94
N ILE A 265 7.25 -0.72 -21.23
CA ILE A 265 6.89 -2.07 -21.70
C ILE A 265 8.01 -3.05 -21.31
N LEU A 266 9.27 -2.73 -21.63
CA LEU A 266 10.40 -3.59 -21.27
C LEU A 266 10.54 -3.76 -19.75
N ALA A 267 10.45 -2.69 -18.97
CA ALA A 267 10.55 -2.74 -17.52
C ALA A 267 9.48 -3.65 -16.90
N THR A 268 8.27 -3.67 -17.48
CA THR A 268 7.19 -4.55 -17.00
C THR A 268 7.39 -6.04 -17.30
N THR A 269 8.18 -6.37 -18.32
CA THR A 269 8.49 -7.76 -18.67
C THR A 269 9.56 -8.41 -17.79
N LEU A 270 10.32 -7.61 -17.04
CA LEU A 270 11.35 -8.12 -16.15
C LEU A 270 10.73 -8.90 -14.98
N PRO A 271 11.29 -10.07 -14.61
CA PRO A 271 10.78 -10.92 -13.53
C PRO A 271 11.16 -10.39 -12.13
N LEU A 272 10.93 -9.09 -11.90
CA LEU A 272 11.22 -8.37 -10.67
C LEU A 272 9.95 -8.23 -9.82
N PRO A 273 10.04 -8.28 -8.48
CA PRO A 273 8.96 -7.83 -7.61
C PRO A 273 8.82 -6.30 -7.76
N ALA A 274 7.90 -5.89 -8.64
CA ALA A 274 7.68 -4.50 -9.02
C ALA A 274 6.20 -4.18 -9.23
N GLY A 275 5.82 -2.94 -8.92
CA GLY A 275 4.49 -2.39 -9.15
C GLY A 275 4.47 -1.46 -10.36
N TYR A 276 3.43 -1.56 -11.16
CA TYR A 276 3.36 -0.85 -12.45
C TYR A 276 2.46 0.39 -12.43
N PHE A 277 1.81 0.68 -11.31
CA PHE A 277 0.87 1.80 -11.18
C PHE A 277 1.55 3.18 -11.18
N MET A 278 2.67 3.36 -10.48
CA MET A 278 3.36 4.66 -10.42
C MET A 278 3.90 5.11 -11.79
N PRO A 279 4.53 4.23 -12.60
CA PRO A 279 4.99 4.60 -13.94
C PRO A 279 3.87 5.06 -14.88
N ILE A 280 2.74 4.35 -14.93
CA ILE A 280 1.59 4.75 -15.76
C ILE A 280 0.97 6.06 -15.25
N PHE A 281 0.98 6.28 -13.93
CA PHE A 281 0.48 7.50 -13.33
C PHE A 281 1.33 8.72 -13.73
N ILE A 282 2.66 8.61 -13.63
CA ILE A 282 3.60 9.66 -14.07
C ILE A 282 3.51 9.86 -15.59
N TYR A 283 3.37 8.79 -16.37
CA TYR A 283 3.20 8.88 -17.82
C TYR A 283 1.94 9.67 -18.19
N GLY A 284 0.81 9.38 -17.54
CA GLY A 284 -0.42 10.14 -17.67
C GLY A 284 -0.26 11.61 -17.28
N ALA A 285 0.49 11.87 -16.21
CA ALA A 285 0.79 13.24 -15.77
C ALA A 285 1.57 14.02 -16.83
N ALA A 286 2.54 13.39 -17.49
CA ALA A 286 3.31 14.00 -18.57
C ALA A 286 2.44 14.32 -19.80
N ILE A 287 1.51 13.43 -20.18
CA ILE A 287 0.52 13.70 -21.25
C ILE A 287 -0.35 14.89 -20.85
N GLY A 288 -0.90 14.88 -19.64
CA GLY A 288 -1.74 15.96 -19.13
C GLY A 288 -0.99 17.29 -19.07
N ARG A 289 0.28 17.27 -18.67
CA ARG A 289 1.12 18.48 -18.66
C ARG A 289 1.32 19.02 -20.07
N LEU A 290 1.67 18.17 -21.03
CA LEU A 290 1.83 18.55 -22.43
C LEU A 290 0.55 19.20 -22.98
N VAL A 291 -0.61 18.60 -22.73
CA VAL A 291 -1.91 19.17 -23.12
C VAL A 291 -2.15 20.51 -22.43
N GLY A 292 -1.87 20.62 -21.13
CA GLY A 292 -2.03 21.87 -20.37
C GLY A 292 -1.16 23.01 -20.91
N GLU A 293 0.09 22.74 -21.28
CA GLU A 293 1.00 23.73 -21.88
C GLU A 293 0.49 24.16 -23.27
N VAL A 294 0.03 23.21 -24.09
CA VAL A 294 -0.56 23.53 -25.42
C VAL A 294 -1.82 24.40 -25.26
N VAL A 295 -2.68 24.11 -24.29
CA VAL A 295 -3.87 24.92 -24.01
C VAL A 295 -3.48 26.32 -23.51
N ALA A 296 -2.44 26.44 -22.69
CA ALA A 296 -1.89 27.73 -22.26
C ALA A 296 -1.32 28.56 -23.43
N LEU A 297 -0.71 27.91 -24.44
CA LEU A 297 -0.29 28.57 -25.68
C LEU A 297 -1.47 29.07 -26.53
N LEU A 298 -2.52 28.27 -26.63
CA LEU A 298 -3.70 28.61 -27.45
C LEU A 298 -4.50 29.78 -26.84
N PHE A 299 -4.53 29.88 -25.51
CA PHE A 299 -5.26 30.92 -24.79
C PHE A 299 -4.35 31.68 -23.81
N PRO A 300 -3.41 32.52 -24.32
CA PRO A 300 -2.42 33.19 -23.49
C PRO A 300 -3.03 34.22 -22.54
N ARG A 301 -4.23 34.73 -22.85
CA ARG A 301 -4.99 35.63 -21.98
C ARG A 301 -5.85 34.90 -20.96
N GLY A 302 -5.86 33.56 -20.92
CA GLY A 302 -6.71 32.77 -20.04
C GLY A 302 -8.15 32.63 -20.55
N LEU A 303 -8.99 31.97 -19.74
CA LEU A 303 -10.40 31.74 -20.05
C LEU A 303 -11.26 32.88 -19.48
N TYR A 304 -12.18 33.39 -20.30
CA TYR A 304 -13.18 34.36 -19.89
C TYR A 304 -14.33 33.64 -19.19
N SER A 305 -14.53 33.93 -17.90
CA SER A 305 -15.67 33.45 -17.13
C SER A 305 -16.11 34.60 -16.24
N GLU A 306 -17.23 35.25 -16.58
CA GLU A 306 -17.97 36.26 -15.78
C GLU A 306 -17.10 36.94 -14.70
N GLY A 307 -16.04 37.67 -15.12
CA GLY A 307 -14.98 38.16 -14.24
C GLY A 307 -13.63 38.36 -14.95
N PRO A 308 -12.56 38.72 -14.21
CA PRO A 308 -11.23 38.87 -14.77
C PRO A 308 -10.74 37.53 -15.36
N PRO A 309 -9.98 37.57 -16.46
CA PRO A 309 -9.52 36.36 -17.12
C PRO A 309 -8.68 35.51 -16.17
N ARG A 310 -9.03 34.22 -16.06
CA ARG A 310 -8.27 33.28 -15.22
C ARG A 310 -7.20 32.62 -16.08
N PRO A 311 -5.90 32.75 -15.71
CA PRO A 311 -4.83 32.09 -16.46
C PRO A 311 -4.99 30.57 -16.37
N ILE A 312 -4.62 29.89 -17.46
CA ILE A 312 -4.62 28.44 -17.50
C ILE A 312 -3.43 27.93 -16.69
N ILE A 313 -3.70 26.98 -15.79
CA ILE A 313 -2.68 26.34 -14.94
C ILE A 313 -2.42 24.92 -15.48
N PRO A 314 -1.30 24.66 -16.18
CA PRO A 314 -1.00 23.34 -16.75
C PRO A 314 -0.93 22.20 -15.73
N ALA A 315 -0.67 22.52 -14.45
CA ALA A 315 -0.64 21.54 -13.37
C ALA A 315 -2.00 20.84 -13.17
N GLY A 316 -3.13 21.54 -13.34
CA GLY A 316 -4.45 20.92 -13.24
C GLY A 316 -4.70 19.89 -14.34
N TYR A 317 -4.23 20.18 -15.55
CA TYR A 317 -4.29 19.23 -16.67
C TYR A 317 -3.37 18.03 -16.47
N ALA A 318 -2.18 18.24 -15.89
CA ALA A 318 -1.28 17.14 -15.51
C ALA A 318 -1.95 16.17 -14.52
N LEU A 319 -2.62 16.69 -13.48
CA LEU A 319 -3.36 15.88 -12.52
C LEU A 319 -4.52 15.11 -13.17
N ALA A 320 -5.29 15.77 -14.04
CA ALA A 320 -6.37 15.13 -14.79
C ALA A 320 -5.86 14.02 -15.72
N GLY A 321 -4.74 14.26 -16.42
CA GLY A 321 -4.08 13.26 -17.26
C GLY A 321 -3.54 12.07 -16.47
N ALA A 322 -2.95 12.31 -15.30
CA ALA A 322 -2.49 11.26 -14.39
C ALA A 322 -3.64 10.35 -13.96
N ALA A 323 -4.76 10.93 -13.52
CA ALA A 323 -5.96 10.19 -13.12
C ALA A 323 -6.58 9.42 -14.29
N ALA A 324 -6.78 10.08 -15.43
CA ALA A 324 -7.48 9.52 -16.58
C ALA A 324 -6.69 8.38 -17.23
N PHE A 325 -5.39 8.55 -17.45
CA PHE A 325 -4.56 7.51 -18.05
C PHE A 325 -4.42 6.30 -17.12
N SER A 326 -4.04 6.52 -15.85
CA SER A 326 -3.92 5.41 -14.88
C SER A 326 -5.26 4.69 -14.64
N GLY A 327 -6.37 5.43 -14.59
CA GLY A 327 -7.72 4.87 -14.49
C GLY A 327 -8.06 4.02 -15.70
N SER A 328 -7.79 4.52 -16.91
CA SER A 328 -8.08 3.83 -18.17
C SER A 328 -7.30 2.53 -18.35
N VAL A 329 -6.05 2.48 -17.86
CA VAL A 329 -5.19 1.29 -17.92
C VAL A 329 -5.62 0.26 -16.88
N THR A 330 -6.09 0.70 -15.72
CA THR A 330 -6.50 -0.18 -14.61
C THR A 330 -7.98 -0.54 -14.61
N HIS A 331 -8.79 0.14 -15.42
CA HIS A 331 -10.27 0.13 -15.38
C HIS A 331 -10.85 0.58 -14.03
N ALA A 332 -10.18 1.50 -13.33
CA ALA A 332 -10.61 2.00 -12.04
C ALA A 332 -10.99 3.49 -12.11
N VAL A 333 -12.15 3.84 -11.54
CA VAL A 333 -12.56 5.26 -11.38
C VAL A 333 -11.91 5.86 -10.13
N SER A 334 -11.50 5.04 -9.15
CA SER A 334 -10.88 5.47 -7.90
C SER A 334 -9.55 6.22 -8.09
N THR A 335 -8.93 6.15 -9.27
CA THR A 335 -7.72 6.94 -9.58
C THR A 335 -7.97 8.45 -9.53
N SER A 336 -9.18 8.91 -9.84
CA SER A 336 -9.55 10.33 -9.71
C SER A 336 -9.58 10.77 -8.25
N LEU A 337 -10.14 9.92 -7.37
CA LEU A 337 -10.19 10.18 -5.94
C LEU A 337 -8.79 10.17 -5.33
N LEU A 338 -7.94 9.22 -5.74
CA LEU A 338 -6.54 9.17 -5.33
C LEU A 338 -5.80 10.47 -5.66
N VAL A 339 -6.01 11.02 -6.86
CA VAL A 339 -5.41 12.32 -7.23
C VAL A 339 -5.94 13.47 -6.38
N CYS A 340 -7.24 13.50 -6.10
CA CYS A 340 -7.85 14.56 -5.31
C CYS A 340 -7.42 14.52 -3.84
N GLU A 341 -7.26 13.32 -3.29
CA GLU A 341 -6.74 13.09 -1.94
C GLU A 341 -5.26 13.48 -1.84
N ALA A 342 -4.43 13.02 -2.80
CA ALA A 342 -3.00 13.34 -2.81
C ALA A 342 -2.69 14.83 -3.02
N THR A 343 -3.57 15.56 -3.71
CA THR A 343 -3.43 17.01 -3.93
C THR A 343 -3.99 17.84 -2.77
N GLY A 344 -4.82 17.26 -1.91
CA GLY A 344 -5.47 17.98 -0.80
C GLY A 344 -6.47 19.05 -1.23
N HIS A 345 -6.82 19.15 -2.51
CA HIS A 345 -7.73 20.18 -3.03
C HIS A 345 -8.84 19.58 -3.91
N MET A 346 -10.04 19.50 -3.35
CA MET A 346 -11.20 18.88 -3.99
C MET A 346 -11.85 19.72 -5.11
N GLY A 347 -11.35 20.93 -5.38
CA GLY A 347 -11.92 21.85 -6.38
C GLY A 347 -11.90 21.32 -7.82
N HIS A 348 -11.01 20.37 -8.14
CA HIS A 348 -10.89 19.78 -9.49
C HIS A 348 -11.48 18.36 -9.60
N VAL A 349 -12.24 17.89 -8.59
CA VAL A 349 -12.77 16.52 -8.56
C VAL A 349 -13.67 16.24 -9.76
N LEU A 350 -14.65 17.10 -10.03
CA LEU A 350 -15.65 16.85 -11.07
C LEU A 350 -15.02 16.72 -12.47
N PRO A 351 -14.19 17.67 -12.97
CA PRO A 351 -13.53 17.53 -14.26
C PRO A 351 -12.62 16.29 -14.34
N THR A 352 -11.94 15.98 -13.25
CA THR A 352 -11.03 14.82 -13.19
C THR A 352 -11.81 13.51 -13.29
N VAL A 353 -12.88 13.35 -12.51
CA VAL A 353 -13.75 12.16 -12.54
C VAL A 353 -14.35 11.98 -13.94
N LEU A 354 -14.84 13.06 -14.57
CA LEU A 354 -15.38 13.00 -15.93
C LEU A 354 -14.33 12.54 -16.94
N ALA A 355 -13.11 13.07 -16.88
CA ALA A 355 -12.01 12.62 -17.74
C ALA A 355 -11.69 11.13 -17.55
N VAL A 356 -11.68 10.64 -16.31
CA VAL A 356 -11.47 9.21 -16.00
C VAL A 356 -12.61 8.34 -16.52
N LEU A 357 -13.87 8.76 -16.37
CA LEU A 357 -15.03 8.02 -16.87
C LEU A 357 -15.00 7.89 -18.39
N VAL A 358 -14.70 8.98 -19.11
CA VAL A 358 -14.56 8.96 -20.57
C VAL A 358 -13.42 8.04 -21.00
N ALA A 359 -12.26 8.14 -20.36
CA ALA A 359 -11.11 7.31 -20.68
C ALA A 359 -11.41 5.81 -20.43
N ASN A 360 -12.05 5.48 -19.31
CA ASN A 360 -12.48 4.12 -18.97
C ASN A 360 -13.52 3.57 -19.97
N ALA A 361 -14.50 4.39 -20.38
CA ALA A 361 -15.52 3.96 -21.34
C ALA A 361 -14.88 3.57 -22.69
N ILE A 362 -13.85 4.31 -23.13
CA ILE A 362 -13.12 4.03 -24.36
C ILE A 362 -12.26 2.77 -24.21
N THR A 363 -11.49 2.63 -23.13
CA THR A 363 -10.57 1.48 -22.96
C THR A 363 -11.29 0.17 -22.67
N GLN A 364 -12.31 0.17 -21.80
CA GLN A 364 -13.10 -1.03 -21.48
C GLN A 364 -13.82 -1.60 -22.71
N LYS A 365 -14.16 -0.74 -23.68
CA LYS A 365 -14.73 -1.20 -24.96
C LYS A 365 -13.68 -1.88 -25.85
N ASN A 366 -12.41 -1.53 -25.72
CA ASN A 366 -11.38 -1.86 -26.70
C ASN A 366 -10.35 -2.90 -26.24
N GLN A 367 -10.02 -2.97 -24.94
CA GLN A 367 -8.94 -3.77 -24.35
C GLN A 367 -9.33 -4.32 -22.97
N PRO A 368 -8.71 -5.43 -22.50
CA PRO A 368 -8.77 -5.84 -21.10
C PRO A 368 -7.94 -4.90 -20.20
N SER A 369 -8.19 -4.95 -18.89
CA SER A 369 -7.39 -4.20 -17.91
C SER A 369 -5.94 -4.69 -17.92
N PHE A 370 -5.01 -3.81 -17.58
CA PHE A 370 -3.60 -4.16 -17.41
C PHE A 370 -3.38 -5.30 -16.42
N TYR A 371 -4.23 -5.43 -15.39
CA TYR A 371 -4.14 -6.53 -14.42
C TYR A 371 -4.79 -7.82 -14.89
N ASP A 372 -5.64 -7.76 -15.91
CA ASP A 372 -6.30 -8.94 -16.50
C ASP A 372 -5.40 -9.63 -17.53
N ALA A 373 -4.53 -8.88 -18.21
CA ALA A 373 -3.60 -9.45 -19.18
C ALA A 373 -2.64 -10.49 -18.56
N PRO A 374 -1.99 -10.25 -17.39
CA PRO A 374 -1.20 -11.27 -16.72
C PRO A 374 -2.00 -12.50 -16.29
N ILE A 375 -3.29 -12.37 -15.97
CA ILE A 375 -4.16 -13.52 -15.65
C ILE A 375 -4.28 -14.45 -16.87
N ILE A 376 -4.48 -13.87 -18.06
CA ILE A 376 -4.55 -14.61 -19.32
C ILE A 376 -3.18 -15.22 -19.66
N VAL A 377 -2.11 -14.43 -19.62
CA VAL A 377 -0.75 -14.88 -19.99
C VAL A 377 -0.24 -15.98 -19.06
N LYS A 378 -0.48 -15.87 -17.76
CA LYS A 378 -0.12 -16.88 -16.76
C LYS A 378 -1.10 -18.05 -16.70
N LYS A 379 -2.22 -18.00 -17.44
CA LYS A 379 -3.30 -18.99 -17.42
C LYS A 379 -3.81 -19.29 -15.99
N LEU A 380 -4.01 -18.24 -15.20
CA LEU A 380 -4.52 -18.39 -13.85
C LEU A 380 -5.99 -18.84 -13.87
N PRO A 381 -6.43 -19.66 -12.91
CA PRO A 381 -7.81 -20.15 -12.81
C PRO A 381 -8.76 -19.01 -12.41
N TYR A 382 -9.18 -18.21 -13.39
CA TYR A 382 -10.08 -17.06 -13.21
C TYR A 382 -11.41 -17.29 -13.92
N LEU A 383 -12.49 -17.39 -13.15
CA LEU A 383 -13.83 -17.74 -13.64
C LEU A 383 -14.58 -16.60 -14.36
N PRO A 384 -14.57 -15.34 -13.88
CA PRO A 384 -15.32 -14.28 -14.54
C PRO A 384 -14.80 -14.02 -15.97
N PRO A 385 -15.69 -13.65 -16.90
CA PRO A 385 -15.29 -13.43 -18.27
C PRO A 385 -14.33 -12.23 -18.37
N ILE A 386 -13.15 -12.47 -18.94
CA ILE A 386 -12.23 -11.42 -19.35
C ILE A 386 -12.40 -11.21 -20.84
N ARG A 387 -12.57 -9.95 -21.25
CA ARG A 387 -12.63 -9.59 -22.67
C ARG A 387 -11.25 -9.78 -23.31
N SER A 388 -11.03 -10.92 -23.95
CA SER A 388 -9.85 -11.18 -24.78
C SER A 388 -10.21 -10.91 -26.25
N ARG A 389 -9.30 -10.31 -27.03
CA ARG A 389 -9.49 -10.12 -28.48
C ARG A 389 -9.35 -11.43 -29.29
N HIS A 390 -9.09 -12.57 -28.66
CA HIS A 390 -8.67 -13.82 -29.31
C HIS A 390 -9.52 -15.05 -28.96
N ILE A 391 -10.78 -14.88 -28.59
CA ILE A 391 -11.76 -15.98 -28.59
C ILE A 391 -12.91 -15.56 -29.51
N ALA A 392 -12.68 -15.69 -30.81
CA ALA A 392 -13.69 -15.72 -31.86
C ALA A 392 -13.37 -16.94 -32.73
#